data_AF-A0A9C7PMJ8-F1
#
_entry.id   AF-A0A9C7PMJ8-F1
#
_cell.length_a   1.000
_cell.length_b   1.000
_cell.length_c   1.000
_cell.angle_alpha   90.00
_cell.angle_beta   90.00
_cell.angle_gamma   90.00
#
_symmetry.space_group_name_H-M   'P 1'
#
loop_
_entity.id
_entity.type
_entity.pdbx_description
1 polymer ?
#
loop_
_entity_poly.entity_id
_entity_poly.type
_entity_poly.pdbx_seq_one_letter_code
_entity_poly.pdbx_strand_id
1 'polypeptide(L)'
;MQTITALLLLLSVMLSPLTGVAQQDSKLLPAEEAFKFHASLVNPNTIEAVWTIAEGYYMYRSKFGFTAEPVQAVLGDPRYPAGTIKHDEYFGEVETYTDSVRIALPLDRDHFVEGTLVLLAAGQGCNKPVGVCYPPITQRVQINVPVTTSSLPNDQRSGSVKPGFGVVQHWGQRDCIADIAGHQHW
;
A
#
# COMPACT_ATOMS: atom_id res chain seq x y z
N MET A 1 -65.54 -47.81 28.50
CA MET A 1 -65.21 -46.55 27.79
C MET A 1 -64.13 -45.69 28.48
N GLN A 2 -63.51 -46.11 29.60
CA GLN A 2 -62.53 -45.30 30.35
C GLN A 2 -61.05 -45.69 30.16
N THR A 3 -60.74 -46.73 29.39
CA THR A 3 -59.35 -47.26 29.26
C THR A 3 -58.61 -46.79 28.01
N ILE A 4 -59.29 -46.18 27.04
CA ILE A 4 -58.68 -45.78 25.75
C ILE A 4 -57.93 -44.45 25.86
N THR A 5 -58.32 -43.57 26.78
CA THR A 5 -57.69 -42.26 26.98
C THR A 5 -56.31 -42.33 27.62
N ALA A 6 -56.00 -43.39 28.37
CA ALA A 6 -54.68 -43.59 28.98
C ALA A 6 -53.59 -43.99 27.95
N LEU A 7 -53.97 -44.66 26.86
CA LEU A 7 -53.03 -45.09 25.82
C LEU A 7 -52.63 -43.94 24.87
N LEU A 8 -53.49 -42.92 24.74
CA LEU A 8 -53.23 -41.73 23.92
C LEU A 8 -52.35 -40.67 24.61
N LEU A 9 -52.25 -40.70 25.95
CA LEU A 9 -51.39 -39.78 26.72
C LEU A 9 -49.94 -40.30 26.90
N LEU A 10 -49.68 -41.59 26.63
CA LEU A 10 -48.33 -42.17 26.66
C LEU A 10 -47.57 -42.01 25.33
N LEU A 11 -48.26 -41.63 24.24
CA LEU A 11 -47.64 -41.48 22.91
C LEU A 11 -47.15 -40.04 22.63
N SER A 12 -47.44 -39.06 23.49
CA SER A 12 -47.08 -37.65 23.28
C SER A 12 -45.72 -37.22 23.85
N VAL A 13 -44.96 -38.12 24.48
CA VAL A 13 -43.67 -37.79 25.14
C VAL A 13 -42.45 -38.08 24.25
N MET A 14 -42.63 -38.59 23.03
CA MET A 14 -41.53 -38.95 22.10
C MET A 14 -41.46 -38.02 20.88
N LEU A 15 -41.61 -36.71 21.08
CA LEU A 15 -41.33 -35.72 20.03
C LEU A 15 -40.46 -34.60 20.59
N SER A 16 -39.29 -34.97 21.11
CA SER A 16 -38.22 -33.99 21.29
C SER A 16 -37.62 -33.72 19.92
N PRO A 17 -37.67 -32.49 19.38
CA PRO A 17 -36.94 -32.17 18.17
C PRO A 17 -35.45 -32.31 18.49
N LEU A 18 -34.78 -33.24 17.80
CA LEU A 18 -33.32 -33.27 17.73
C LEU A 18 -32.91 -31.97 17.01
N THR A 19 -32.64 -30.91 17.76
CA THR A 19 -32.00 -29.71 17.22
C THR A 19 -30.58 -30.11 16.87
N GLY A 20 -30.37 -30.58 15.64
CA GLY A 20 -29.05 -30.79 15.08
C GLY A 20 -28.29 -29.47 15.17
N VAL A 21 -27.16 -29.48 15.89
CA VAL A 21 -26.21 -28.37 15.85
C VAL A 21 -25.71 -28.35 14.41
N ALA A 22 -26.15 -27.37 13.62
CA ALA A 22 -25.61 -27.14 12.30
C ALA A 22 -24.14 -26.73 12.50
N GLN A 23 -23.25 -27.71 12.41
CA GLN A 23 -21.83 -27.47 12.33
C GLN A 23 -21.63 -26.67 11.05
N GLN A 24 -21.39 -25.36 11.18
CA GLN A 24 -20.93 -24.56 10.06
C GLN A 24 -19.64 -25.23 9.58
N ASP A 25 -19.72 -25.96 8.47
CA ASP A 25 -18.57 -26.29 7.64
C ASP A 25 -18.01 -24.95 7.14
N SER A 26 -17.24 -24.27 7.99
CA SER A 26 -16.52 -23.07 7.64
C SER A 26 -15.43 -23.49 6.67
N LYS A 27 -15.80 -23.54 5.39
CA LYS A 27 -14.88 -23.81 4.28
C LYS A 27 -13.72 -22.82 4.40
N LEU A 28 -12.56 -23.35 4.78
CA LEU A 28 -11.33 -22.57 4.85
C LEU A 28 -11.03 -22.00 3.46
N LEU A 29 -10.83 -20.68 3.37
CA LEU A 29 -10.58 -19.98 2.12
C LEU A 29 -9.13 -20.20 1.67
N PRO A 30 -8.82 -20.14 0.37
CA PRO A 30 -7.45 -19.93 -0.08
C PRO A 30 -6.88 -18.63 0.51
N ALA A 31 -5.58 -18.58 0.74
CA ALA A 31 -4.96 -17.44 1.42
C ALA A 31 -5.13 -16.13 0.64
N GLU A 32 -5.10 -16.20 -0.69
CA GLU A 32 -5.27 -15.07 -1.59
C GLU A 32 -6.69 -14.51 -1.55
N GLU A 33 -7.68 -15.35 -1.24
CA GLU A 33 -9.07 -14.93 -1.03
C GLU A 33 -9.30 -14.39 0.38
N ALA A 34 -8.62 -14.95 1.38
CA ALA A 34 -8.69 -14.52 2.77
C ALA A 34 -7.96 -13.19 3.02
N PHE A 35 -6.87 -12.93 2.29
CA PHE A 35 -5.97 -11.78 2.47
C PHE A 35 -5.73 -11.06 1.14
N LYS A 36 -6.77 -10.39 0.63
CA LYS A 36 -6.70 -9.68 -0.64
C LYS A 36 -5.82 -8.45 -0.50
N PHE A 37 -4.81 -8.35 -1.36
CA PHE A 37 -3.82 -7.27 -1.29
C PHE A 37 -3.88 -6.32 -2.46
N HIS A 38 -3.67 -5.05 -2.15
CA HIS A 38 -3.47 -3.99 -3.12
C HIS A 38 -2.43 -3.01 -2.59
N ALA A 39 -1.69 -2.38 -3.50
CA ALA A 39 -0.82 -1.27 -3.16
C ALA A 39 -0.84 -0.19 -4.24
N SER A 40 -0.80 1.07 -3.82
CA SER A 40 -0.77 2.23 -4.72
C SER A 40 -0.14 3.44 -4.03
N LEU A 41 0.19 4.47 -4.81
CA LEU A 41 0.64 5.75 -4.26
C LEU A 41 -0.55 6.56 -3.75
N VAL A 42 -0.49 7.04 -2.50
CA VAL A 42 -1.45 8.01 -1.96
C VAL A 42 -0.98 9.44 -2.12
N ASN A 43 0.33 9.62 -2.28
CA ASN A 43 0.99 10.86 -2.66
C ASN A 43 2.35 10.49 -3.29
N PRO A 44 3.10 11.44 -3.87
CA PRO A 44 4.35 11.11 -4.56
C PRO A 44 5.39 10.41 -3.67
N ASN A 45 5.34 10.57 -2.35
CA ASN A 45 6.36 10.08 -1.42
C ASN A 45 5.87 8.89 -0.58
N THR A 46 4.65 8.38 -0.79
CA THR A 46 4.08 7.36 0.09
C THR A 46 3.31 6.33 -0.72
N ILE A 47 3.77 5.09 -0.63
CA ILE A 47 3.02 3.91 -1.06
C ILE A 47 2.12 3.49 0.10
N GLU A 48 0.91 3.09 -0.21
CA GLU A 48 -0.03 2.55 0.74
C GLU A 48 -0.28 1.09 0.41
N ALA A 49 0.06 0.22 1.35
CA ALA A 49 -0.13 -1.23 1.28
C ALA A 49 -1.40 -1.60 2.04
N VAL A 50 -2.35 -2.24 1.37
CA VAL A 50 -3.69 -2.52 1.90
C VAL A 50 -4.00 -4.00 1.80
N TRP A 51 -4.36 -4.59 2.93
CA TRP A 51 -4.99 -5.91 2.98
C TRP A 51 -6.45 -5.76 3.36
N THR A 52 -7.34 -6.35 2.56
CA THR A 52 -8.72 -6.64 2.94
C THR A 52 -8.77 -8.08 3.46
N ILE A 53 -9.18 -8.23 4.71
CA ILE A 53 -9.13 -9.48 5.47
C ILE A 53 -10.55 -10.04 5.54
N ALA A 54 -10.74 -11.29 5.11
CA ALA A 54 -12.02 -11.94 5.16
C ALA A 54 -12.54 -12.12 6.60
N GLU A 55 -13.86 -12.20 6.76
CA GLU A 55 -14.48 -12.39 8.07
C GLU A 55 -13.99 -13.68 8.76
N GLY A 56 -13.67 -13.58 10.05
CA GLY A 56 -13.10 -14.68 10.82
C GLY A 56 -11.61 -14.91 10.62
N TYR A 57 -10.95 -14.12 9.75
CA TYR A 57 -9.50 -14.12 9.58
C TYR A 57 -8.86 -12.91 10.25
N TYR A 58 -7.57 -13.02 10.54
CA TYR A 58 -6.76 -11.94 11.09
C TYR A 58 -5.30 -12.07 10.66
N MET A 59 -4.57 -10.95 10.67
CA MET A 59 -3.14 -10.91 10.34
C MET A 59 -2.32 -10.39 11.52
N TYR A 60 -1.09 -10.88 11.68
CA TYR A 60 -0.18 -10.43 12.73
C TYR A 60 0.63 -9.21 12.30
N ARG A 61 0.66 -8.17 13.13
CA ARG A 61 1.45 -6.96 12.86
C ARG A 61 2.94 -7.27 12.68
N SER A 62 3.49 -8.14 13.51
CA SER A 62 4.91 -8.51 13.49
C SER A 62 5.34 -9.37 12.30
N LYS A 63 4.39 -9.80 11.45
CA LYS A 63 4.64 -10.66 10.28
C LYS A 63 4.57 -9.91 8.96
N PHE A 64 4.34 -8.60 8.97
CA PHE A 64 4.48 -7.79 7.78
C PHE A 64 5.94 -7.52 7.45
N GLY A 65 6.32 -7.72 6.19
CA GLY A 65 7.64 -7.39 5.67
C GLY A 65 7.52 -6.72 4.31
N PHE A 66 8.40 -5.76 4.02
CA PHE A 66 8.33 -4.98 2.79
C PHE A 66 9.71 -4.84 2.16
N THR A 67 9.81 -5.15 0.89
CA THR A 67 10.97 -4.84 0.05
C THR A 67 10.50 -4.31 -1.29
N ALA A 68 11.34 -3.53 -1.97
CA ALA A 68 11.03 -3.03 -3.29
C ALA A 68 12.17 -3.29 -4.28
N GLU A 69 11.79 -3.48 -5.53
CA GLU A 69 12.69 -3.62 -6.67
C GLU A 69 12.41 -2.47 -7.66
N PRO A 70 13.42 -1.87 -8.30
CA PRO A 70 14.83 -2.20 -8.20
C PRO A 70 15.46 -1.67 -6.90
N VAL A 71 16.73 -1.98 -6.63
CA VAL A 71 17.42 -1.64 -5.36
C VAL A 71 17.42 -0.14 -5.02
N GLN A 72 17.26 0.73 -6.03
CA GLN A 72 17.15 2.18 -5.87
C GLN A 72 15.80 2.61 -5.27
N ALA A 73 14.76 1.78 -5.36
CA ALA A 73 13.45 2.02 -4.76
C ALA A 73 13.51 1.76 -3.24
N VAL A 74 14.22 2.62 -2.52
CA VAL A 74 14.39 2.49 -1.07
C VAL A 74 13.11 2.89 -0.34
N LEU A 75 12.62 2.02 0.54
CA LEU A 75 11.50 2.29 1.41
C LEU A 75 12.00 2.78 2.78
N GLY A 76 11.32 3.76 3.36
CA GLY A 76 11.50 4.15 4.75
C GLY A 76 10.73 3.24 5.71
N ASP A 77 10.78 3.57 7.00
CA ASP A 77 10.12 2.77 8.03
C ASP A 77 8.60 2.66 7.82
N PRO A 78 8.04 1.44 7.78
CA PRO A 78 6.60 1.25 7.65
C PRO A 78 5.83 1.86 8.83
N ARG A 79 4.76 2.59 8.50
CA ARG A 79 3.88 3.24 9.46
C ARG A 79 2.60 2.41 9.58
N TYR A 80 2.53 1.65 10.67
CA TYR A 80 1.41 0.77 10.99
C TYR A 80 0.29 1.54 11.71
N PRO A 81 -0.98 1.25 11.41
CA PRO A 81 -2.09 1.70 12.24
C PRO A 81 -2.11 0.93 13.56
N ALA A 82 -2.81 1.44 14.56
CA ALA A 82 -3.08 0.69 15.78
C ALA A 82 -3.91 -0.56 15.46
N GLY A 83 -3.44 -1.72 15.89
CA GLY A 83 -4.13 -3.00 15.83
C GLY A 83 -4.78 -3.36 17.15
N THR A 84 -5.36 -4.55 17.19
CA THR A 84 -5.92 -5.14 18.40
C THR A 84 -4.85 -5.97 19.09
N ILE A 85 -4.47 -5.57 20.29
CA ILE A 85 -3.58 -6.35 21.17
C ILE A 85 -4.37 -7.51 21.76
N LYS A 86 -3.81 -8.70 21.69
CA LYS A 86 -4.33 -9.93 22.29
C LYS A 86 -3.24 -10.59 23.11
N HIS A 87 -3.63 -11.24 24.18
CA HIS A 87 -2.74 -12.06 24.98
C HIS A 87 -2.80 -13.51 24.48
N ASP A 88 -1.66 -14.02 24.04
CA ASP A 88 -1.44 -15.42 23.71
C ASP A 88 -0.65 -16.08 24.85
N GLU A 89 -1.07 -17.28 25.26
CA GLU A 89 -0.49 -17.99 26.41
C GLU A 89 0.98 -18.41 26.20
N TYR A 90 1.46 -18.46 24.95
CA TYR A 90 2.82 -18.86 24.60
C TYR A 90 3.67 -17.68 24.14
N PHE A 91 3.07 -16.71 23.45
CA PHE A 91 3.77 -15.60 22.81
C PHE A 91 3.59 -14.26 23.53
N GLY A 92 2.76 -14.20 24.58
CA GLY A 92 2.45 -12.98 25.30
C GLY A 92 1.57 -12.04 24.48
N GLU A 93 1.84 -10.74 24.55
CA GLU A 93 1.03 -9.76 23.82
C GLU A 93 1.38 -9.73 22.32
N VAL A 94 0.39 -10.03 21.49
CA VAL A 94 0.46 -9.97 20.03
C VAL A 94 -0.53 -8.95 19.49
N GLU A 95 -0.09 -8.14 18.54
CA GLU A 95 -0.96 -7.17 17.87
C GLU A 95 -1.45 -7.73 16.53
N THR A 96 -2.76 -7.67 16.31
CA THR A 96 -3.45 -8.29 15.18
C THR A 96 -4.37 -7.30 14.48
N TYR A 97 -4.62 -7.52 13.18
CA TYR A 97 -5.59 -6.78 12.38
C TYR A 97 -6.69 -7.69 11.88
N THR A 98 -7.93 -7.19 11.89
CA THR A 98 -9.12 -7.78 11.28
C THR A 98 -9.70 -6.81 10.26
N ASP A 99 -10.58 -7.29 9.39
CA ASP A 99 -11.34 -6.52 8.39
C ASP A 99 -10.47 -5.86 7.31
N SER A 100 -9.61 -4.92 7.69
CA SER A 100 -8.60 -4.36 6.81
C SER A 100 -7.42 -3.80 7.59
N VAL A 101 -6.28 -3.71 6.93
CA VAL A 101 -5.11 -2.96 7.43
C VAL A 101 -4.48 -2.17 6.28
N ARG A 102 -4.07 -0.95 6.61
CA ARG A 102 -3.53 0.05 5.69
C ARG A 102 -2.21 0.55 6.26
N ILE A 103 -1.10 0.17 5.63
CA ILE A 103 0.25 0.46 6.09
C ILE A 103 0.86 1.46 5.13
N ALA A 104 1.31 2.60 5.65
CA ALA A 104 1.99 3.61 4.84
C ALA A 104 3.47 3.30 4.78
N LEU A 105 4.00 3.24 3.56
CA LEU A 105 5.40 2.96 3.24
C LEU A 105 5.98 4.24 2.62
N PRO A 106 6.76 5.03 3.39
CA PRO A 106 7.51 6.15 2.83
C PRO A 106 8.43 5.66 1.70
N LEU A 107 8.43 6.37 0.59
CA LEU A 107 9.32 6.12 -0.54
C LEU A 107 10.41 7.18 -0.54
N ASP A 108 11.66 6.76 -0.56
CA ASP A 108 12.80 7.65 -0.67
C ASP A 108 12.90 8.21 -2.09
N ARG A 109 12.59 9.49 -2.23
CA ARG A 109 12.57 10.20 -3.52
C ARG A 109 13.94 10.73 -3.94
N ASP A 110 14.93 10.72 -3.05
CA ASP A 110 16.30 11.10 -3.39
C ASP A 110 16.98 9.98 -4.19
N HIS A 111 16.64 8.73 -3.89
CA HIS A 111 17.15 7.54 -4.59
C HIS A 111 16.22 7.07 -5.72
N PHE A 112 14.90 7.26 -5.62
CA PHE A 112 13.94 6.85 -6.64
C PHE A 112 13.05 8.01 -7.12
N VAL A 113 13.51 8.69 -8.17
CA VAL A 113 12.89 9.91 -8.69
C VAL A 113 11.69 9.64 -9.59
N GLU A 114 11.69 8.56 -10.36
CA GLU A 114 10.58 8.17 -11.24
C GLU A 114 10.74 6.72 -11.71
N GLY A 115 9.69 6.19 -12.32
CA GLY A 115 9.72 4.90 -13.01
C GLY A 115 8.81 3.87 -12.35
N THR A 116 9.02 2.62 -12.74
CA THR A 116 8.22 1.51 -12.23
C THR A 116 9.01 0.77 -11.16
N LEU A 117 8.41 0.62 -9.98
CA LEU A 117 8.91 -0.27 -8.93
C LEU A 117 7.99 -1.47 -8.75
N VAL A 118 8.52 -2.52 -8.13
CA VAL A 118 7.76 -3.67 -7.70
C VAL A 118 7.87 -3.82 -6.20
N LEU A 119 6.73 -3.71 -5.52
CA LEU A 119 6.61 -3.95 -4.10
C LEU A 119 6.43 -5.45 -3.84
N LEU A 120 7.26 -6.00 -2.99
CA LEU A 120 7.11 -7.33 -2.38
C LEU A 120 6.65 -7.13 -0.93
N ALA A 121 5.44 -7.57 -0.64
CA ALA A 121 4.78 -7.41 0.64
C ALA A 121 4.49 -8.79 1.26
N ALA A 122 5.27 -9.14 2.29
CA ALA A 122 5.07 -10.37 3.05
C ALA A 122 4.03 -10.15 4.16
N GLY A 123 3.23 -11.18 4.44
CA GLY A 123 2.28 -11.20 5.54
C GLY A 123 1.95 -12.62 5.99
N GLN A 124 1.38 -12.74 7.18
CA GLN A 124 0.89 -14.00 7.71
C GLN A 124 -0.37 -13.78 8.51
N GLY A 125 -1.36 -14.64 8.30
CA GLY A 125 -2.62 -14.60 9.02
C GLY A 125 -3.15 -15.99 9.36
N CYS A 126 -4.20 -16.01 10.16
CA CYS A 126 -4.87 -17.24 10.59
C CYS A 126 -6.39 -17.07 10.50
N ASN A 127 -7.07 -18.21 10.45
CA ASN A 127 -8.51 -18.30 10.60
C ASN A 127 -8.84 -18.61 12.07
N LYS A 128 -9.62 -17.75 12.72
CA LYS A 128 -10.00 -17.91 14.13
C LYS A 128 -10.98 -19.08 14.35
N PRO A 129 -12.07 -19.25 13.56
CA PRO A 129 -13.01 -20.34 13.77
C PRO A 129 -12.41 -21.74 13.67
N VAL A 130 -11.58 -21.99 12.65
CA VAL A 130 -10.95 -23.29 12.38
C VAL A 130 -9.63 -23.47 13.14
N GLY A 131 -8.99 -22.37 13.57
CA GLY A 131 -7.72 -22.40 14.28
C GLY A 131 -6.50 -22.68 13.40
N VAL A 132 -6.61 -22.47 12.07
CA VAL A 132 -5.53 -22.74 11.11
C VAL A 132 -4.78 -21.45 10.79
N CYS A 133 -3.45 -21.51 10.86
CA CYS A 133 -2.56 -20.44 10.42
C CYS A 133 -1.93 -20.78 9.06
N TYR A 134 -1.93 -19.80 8.16
CA TYR A 134 -1.28 -19.94 6.86
C TYR A 134 0.24 -19.75 7.02
N PRO A 135 1.07 -20.34 6.15
CA PRO A 135 2.48 -19.96 6.05
C PRO A 135 2.61 -18.48 5.65
N PRO A 136 3.76 -17.84 5.89
CA PRO A 136 4.04 -16.52 5.36
C PRO A 136 3.90 -16.49 3.83
N ILE A 137 3.23 -15.47 3.30
CA ILE A 137 2.97 -15.29 1.87
C ILE A 137 3.49 -13.92 1.45
N THR A 138 4.17 -13.86 0.31
CA THR A 138 4.65 -12.61 -0.29
C THR A 138 3.82 -12.28 -1.52
N GLN A 139 3.16 -11.12 -1.49
CA GLN A 139 2.41 -10.57 -2.62
C GLN A 139 3.27 -9.57 -3.38
N ARG A 140 3.12 -9.55 -4.71
CA ARG A 140 3.92 -8.73 -5.62
C ARG A 140 3.02 -7.76 -6.37
N VAL A 141 3.30 -6.47 -6.27
CA VAL A 141 2.51 -5.40 -6.93
C VAL A 141 3.45 -4.43 -7.64
N GLN A 142 3.18 -4.17 -8.91
CA GLN A 142 3.90 -3.17 -9.69
C GLN A 142 3.25 -1.79 -9.50
N ILE A 143 4.07 -0.77 -9.24
CA ILE A 143 3.63 0.60 -8.96
C ILE A 143 4.42 1.55 -9.86
N ASN A 144 3.70 2.43 -10.56
CA ASN A 144 4.31 3.48 -11.36
C ASN A 144 4.45 4.75 -10.53
N VAL A 145 5.67 5.25 -10.43
CA VAL A 145 6.06 6.42 -9.66
C VAL A 145 6.31 7.59 -10.62
N PRO A 146 5.48 8.65 -10.57
CA PRO A 146 5.66 9.80 -11.44
C PRO A 146 6.81 10.69 -10.96
N VAL A 147 7.41 11.46 -11.88
CA VAL A 147 8.26 12.60 -11.53
C VAL A 147 7.49 13.59 -10.67
N THR A 148 8.16 14.17 -9.68
CA THR A 148 7.62 15.28 -8.90
C THR A 148 8.33 16.55 -9.35
N THR A 149 7.59 17.55 -9.84
CA THR A 149 8.15 18.82 -10.37
C THR A 149 8.74 19.75 -9.29
N SER A 150 8.86 19.29 -8.05
CA SER A 150 9.34 20.09 -6.91
C SER A 150 10.88 20.18 -6.81
N SER A 151 11.63 19.55 -7.70
CA SER A 151 13.10 19.53 -7.69
C SER A 151 13.77 20.35 -8.81
N LEU A 152 13.01 21.13 -9.59
CA LEU A 152 13.65 22.07 -10.53
C LEU A 152 14.29 23.23 -9.73
N PRO A 153 15.61 23.49 -9.87
CA PRO A 153 16.21 24.71 -9.39
C PRO A 153 15.46 25.89 -9.99
N ASN A 154 14.94 26.77 -9.13
CA ASN A 154 14.31 28.02 -9.53
C ASN A 154 15.37 28.97 -10.10
N ASP A 155 15.86 28.71 -11.32
CA ASP A 155 16.82 29.55 -12.02
C ASP A 155 16.21 30.18 -13.29
N GLN A 156 14.90 30.41 -13.34
CA GLN A 156 14.30 31.16 -14.46
C GLN A 156 13.09 31.98 -13.98
N ARG A 157 13.30 32.86 -12.99
CA ARG A 157 12.37 33.97 -12.74
C ARG A 157 13.08 35.25 -12.30
N SER A 158 14.02 35.73 -13.11
CA SER A 158 14.39 37.15 -13.11
C SER A 158 14.84 37.57 -14.50
N GLY A 159 13.88 38.01 -15.30
CA GLY A 159 14.09 38.55 -16.63
C GLY A 159 12.92 39.46 -16.97
N SER A 160 12.76 40.53 -16.19
CA SER A 160 11.79 41.60 -16.48
C SER A 160 12.26 42.34 -17.74
N VAL A 161 11.85 41.87 -18.91
CA VAL A 161 12.00 42.62 -20.16
C VAL A 161 10.92 43.69 -20.18
N LYS A 162 11.30 44.94 -19.91
CA LYS A 162 10.47 46.11 -20.20
C LYS A 162 10.45 46.36 -21.72
N PRO A 163 9.29 46.55 -22.36
CA PRO A 163 9.25 47.05 -23.73
C PRO A 163 9.47 48.57 -23.70
N GLY A 164 10.72 48.98 -23.94
CA GLY A 164 11.07 50.38 -24.20
C GLY A 164 11.11 50.63 -25.70
N PHE A 165 10.03 51.23 -26.24
CA PHE A 165 10.03 51.83 -27.57
C PHE A 165 11.09 52.96 -27.60
N GLY A 166 12.17 52.74 -28.35
CA GLY A 166 13.24 53.71 -28.58
C GLY A 166 13.44 53.92 -30.07
N VAL A 167 13.16 55.13 -30.52
CA VAL A 167 13.07 55.59 -31.91
C VAL A 167 14.41 55.44 -32.66
N VAL A 168 14.30 54.98 -33.90
CA VAL A 168 15.38 54.93 -34.90
C VAL A 168 15.75 56.36 -35.31
N GLN A 169 17.00 56.77 -35.08
CA GLN A 169 17.57 57.97 -35.69
C GLN A 169 18.86 57.58 -36.42
N HIS A 170 18.67 57.40 -37.72
CA HIS A 170 19.65 57.43 -38.80
C HIS A 170 20.72 58.52 -38.62
N TRP A 171 22.01 58.15 -38.56
CA TRP A 171 23.13 59.03 -38.94
C TRP A 171 24.32 58.20 -39.45
N GLY A 172 24.58 58.34 -40.75
CA GLY A 172 25.92 58.58 -41.29
C GLY A 172 26.86 57.39 -41.48
N GLN A 173 26.88 56.85 -42.71
CA GLN A 173 28.07 56.27 -43.31
C GLN A 173 29.29 57.17 -43.08
N ARG A 174 30.38 56.59 -42.58
CA ARG A 174 31.75 56.90 -43.03
C ARG A 174 32.62 55.69 -42.77
N ASP A 175 33.04 55.09 -43.87
CA ASP A 175 34.14 54.13 -43.95
C ASP A 175 35.39 54.67 -43.25
N CYS A 176 36.13 53.79 -42.58
CA CYS A 176 37.60 53.83 -42.55
C CYS A 176 38.13 52.42 -42.21
N ILE A 177 38.62 51.78 -43.25
CA ILE A 177 39.56 50.67 -43.24
C ILE A 177 40.82 51.08 -42.47
N ALA A 178 41.32 50.23 -41.56
CA ALA A 178 42.74 50.13 -41.25
C ALA A 178 43.05 48.74 -40.68
N ASP A 179 43.73 47.97 -41.52
CA ASP A 179 44.54 46.80 -41.23
C ASP A 179 45.64 47.12 -40.19
N ILE A 180 46.09 46.11 -39.43
CA ILE A 180 47.50 45.75 -39.15
C ILE A 180 47.64 44.93 -37.84
N ALA A 181 48.14 43.70 -38.06
CA ALA A 181 49.04 42.88 -37.25
C ALA A 181 48.62 42.38 -35.85
N GLY A 182 48.32 41.08 -35.80
CA GLY A 182 49.28 40.07 -35.35
C GLY A 182 49.65 40.04 -33.87
N HIS A 183 49.30 38.95 -33.18
CA HIS A 183 50.24 38.14 -32.40
C HIS A 183 49.56 36.83 -31.99
N GLN A 184 50.01 35.73 -32.60
CA GLN A 184 49.77 34.38 -32.15
C GLN A 184 50.77 34.04 -31.03
N HIS A 185 50.29 33.37 -29.99
CA HIS A 185 51.12 32.59 -29.08
C HIS A 185 50.36 31.30 -28.73
N TRP A 186 50.91 30.19 -29.24
CA TRP A 186 50.68 28.76 -28.94
C TRP A 186 49.37 28.12 -29.40
#